data_AF-A0A220VIT3-F1
#
_entry.id   AF-A0A220VIT3-F1
#
_cell.length_a   1.000
_cell.length_b   1.000
_cell.length_c   1.000
_cell.angle_alpha   90.00
_cell.angle_beta   90.00
_cell.angle_gamma   90.00
#
_symmetry.space_group_name_H-M   'P 1'
#
loop_
_entity.id
_entity.type
_entity.pdbx_description
1 polymer ?
#
loop_
_entity_poly.entity_id
_entity_poly.type
_entity_poly.pdbx_seq_one_letter_code
_entity_poly.pdbx_strand_id
1 'polypeptide(L)'
;MLETNIMSVKLDSVLKSDSHLLGYFPNSYILLMKEKIGPWVVLVPRQQENLTEWYELTESQQNSLNKEINCISHCLKNEFSTDKLNISIIGNIVSQLHIHIVSRQKNDYIWPKPIWGNTKNVQFSTSEIMPIKNKIVNYLTKNFVSFKTTK
;
A
#
# COMPACT_ATOMS: atom_id res chain seq x y z
N MET A 1 -20.37 -3.71 -24.67
CA MET A 1 -19.25 -3.79 -23.71
C MET A 1 -19.78 -3.29 -22.39
N LEU A 2 -20.06 -4.20 -21.46
CA LEU A 2 -20.53 -3.83 -20.12
C LEU A 2 -19.35 -3.21 -19.39
N GLU A 3 -19.38 -1.88 -19.20
CA GLU A 3 -18.59 -1.25 -18.15
C GLU A 3 -19.04 -1.89 -16.84
N THR A 4 -18.25 -2.84 -16.33
CA THR A 4 -18.42 -3.31 -14.97
C THR A 4 -18.23 -2.08 -14.09
N ASN A 5 -19.34 -1.60 -13.55
CA ASN A 5 -19.40 -0.51 -12.59
C ASN A 5 -18.65 -1.01 -11.34
N ILE A 6 -17.32 -0.87 -11.33
CA ILE A 6 -16.48 -1.27 -10.20
C ILE A 6 -16.88 -0.31 -9.07
N MET A 7 -17.78 -0.76 -8.20
CA MET A 7 -18.11 -0.09 -6.95
C MET A 7 -16.80 0.37 -6.30
N SER A 8 -16.59 1.67 -6.24
CA SER A 8 -15.42 2.25 -5.58
C SER A 8 -15.72 2.32 -4.09
N VAL A 9 -15.23 1.33 -3.34
CA VAL A 9 -15.39 1.29 -1.88
C VAL A 9 -14.90 2.60 -1.27
N LYS A 10 -15.64 3.21 -0.35
CA LYS A 10 -15.23 4.47 0.27
C LYS A 10 -13.97 4.24 1.12
N LEU A 11 -12.89 4.97 0.83
CA LEU A 11 -11.67 4.91 1.65
C LEU A 11 -11.91 5.54 3.03
N ASP A 12 -11.45 4.87 4.08
CA ASP A 12 -11.47 5.35 5.44
C ASP A 12 -10.79 6.73 5.59
N SER A 13 -11.32 7.58 6.47
CA SER A 13 -10.86 8.96 6.62
C SER A 13 -9.43 9.06 7.19
N VAL A 14 -9.03 8.13 8.06
CA VAL A 14 -7.68 8.08 8.63
C VAL A 14 -6.69 7.64 7.55
N LEU A 15 -6.99 6.55 6.83
CA LEU A 15 -6.16 6.10 5.70
C LEU A 15 -6.00 7.20 4.64
N LYS A 16 -7.08 7.93 4.34
CA LYS A 16 -7.03 9.07 3.41
C LYS A 16 -6.19 10.23 3.94
N SER A 17 -6.28 10.53 5.23
CA SER A 17 -5.52 11.62 5.87
C SER A 17 -4.03 11.32 5.94
N ASP A 18 -3.65 10.08 6.26
CA ASP A 18 -2.27 9.72 6.60
C ASP A 18 -1.45 9.28 5.38
N SER A 19 -2.04 9.29 4.20
CA SER A 19 -1.41 8.78 2.98
C SER A 19 -1.60 9.68 1.76
N HIS A 20 -0.84 9.36 0.72
CA HIS A 20 -1.06 9.82 -0.64
C HIS A 20 -1.58 8.67 -1.48
N LEU A 21 -2.74 8.85 -2.12
CA LEU A 21 -3.21 7.94 -3.15
C LEU A 21 -2.27 8.01 -4.36
N LEU A 22 -1.71 6.86 -4.77
CA LEU A 22 -0.84 6.74 -5.94
C LEU A 22 -1.62 6.30 -7.18
N GLY A 23 -2.70 5.54 -6.98
CA GLY A 23 -3.47 4.95 -8.06
C GLY A 23 -4.23 3.72 -7.62
N TYR A 24 -4.53 2.88 -8.60
CA TYR A 24 -5.42 1.74 -8.45
C TYR A 24 -4.84 0.54 -9.18
N PHE A 25 -4.88 -0.60 -8.50
CA PHE A 25 -4.93 -1.89 -9.16
C PHE A 25 -6.40 -2.28 -9.43
N PRO A 26 -6.66 -3.39 -10.16
CA PRO A 26 -8.02 -3.89 -10.33
C PRO A 26 -8.76 -4.10 -9.01
N ASN A 27 -8.08 -4.58 -7.97
CA ASN A 27 -8.70 -4.98 -6.71
C ASN A 27 -8.40 -4.04 -5.54
N SER A 28 -7.41 -3.14 -5.64
CA SER A 28 -7.00 -2.29 -4.51
C SER A 28 -6.75 -0.83 -4.87
N TYR A 29 -7.01 0.06 -3.91
CA TYR A 29 -6.33 1.36 -3.83
C TYR A 29 -4.85 1.15 -3.46
N ILE A 30 -3.97 1.97 -4.01
CA ILE A 30 -2.55 1.98 -3.66
C ILE A 30 -2.23 3.30 -2.96
N LEU A 31 -1.91 3.21 -1.68
CA LEU A 31 -1.61 4.36 -0.82
C LEU A 31 -0.13 4.35 -0.45
N LEU A 32 0.49 5.52 -0.38
CA LEU A 32 1.82 5.73 0.17
C LEU A 32 1.68 6.52 1.48
N MET A 33 2.08 5.92 2.60
CA MET A 33 2.03 6.59 3.89
C MET A 33 2.93 7.82 3.91
N LYS A 34 2.49 8.89 4.58
CA LYS A 34 3.22 10.16 4.70
C LYS A 34 4.41 10.07 5.65
N GLU A 35 4.38 9.12 6.58
CA GLU A 35 5.42 8.98 7.59
C GLU A 35 6.78 8.63 6.99
N LYS A 36 7.83 9.26 7.51
CA LYS A 36 9.23 9.14 7.12
C LYS A 36 9.87 7.87 7.67
N ILE A 37 9.31 6.74 7.28
CA ILE A 37 9.83 5.39 7.50
C ILE A 37 9.40 4.53 6.31
N GLY A 38 10.32 3.79 5.70
CA GLY A 38 9.99 2.92 4.57
C GLY A 38 10.86 3.13 3.32
N PRO A 39 10.29 3.06 2.10
CA PRO A 39 8.88 3.36 1.76
C PRO A 39 7.81 2.41 2.33
N TRP A 40 6.65 2.98 2.69
CA TRP A 40 5.52 2.28 3.29
C TRP A 40 4.29 2.40 2.41
N VAL A 41 3.98 1.33 1.69
CA VAL A 41 2.79 1.23 0.84
C VAL A 41 1.68 0.51 1.59
N VAL A 42 0.44 0.94 1.38
CA VAL A 42 -0.77 0.27 1.88
C VAL A 42 -1.68 -0.05 0.70
N LEU A 43 -2.11 -1.30 0.60
CA LEU A 43 -3.16 -1.73 -0.31
C LEU A 43 -4.48 -1.80 0.44
N VAL A 44 -5.54 -1.22 -0.14
CA VAL A 44 -6.89 -1.28 0.42
C VAL A 44 -7.82 -1.92 -0.61
N PRO A 45 -8.32 -3.15 -0.37
CA PRO A 45 -9.26 -3.80 -1.27
C PRO A 45 -10.48 -2.93 -1.55
N ARG A 46 -10.88 -2.85 -2.81
CA ARG A 46 -11.98 -1.98 -3.30
C ARG A 46 -13.11 -2.75 -3.95
N GLN A 47 -13.21 -4.05 -3.72
CA GLN A 47 -14.21 -4.91 -4.36
C GLN A 47 -15.50 -5.04 -3.54
N GLN A 48 -15.42 -4.84 -2.23
CA GLN A 48 -16.53 -5.04 -1.30
C GLN A 48 -16.41 -4.08 -0.12
N GLU A 49 -17.54 -3.48 0.27
CA GLU A 49 -17.65 -2.63 1.45
C GLU A 49 -17.56 -3.46 2.75
N ASN A 50 -17.18 -2.80 3.85
CA ASN A 50 -17.15 -3.38 5.19
C ASN A 50 -16.27 -4.64 5.36
N LEU A 51 -15.33 -4.90 4.45
CA LEU A 51 -14.28 -5.89 4.70
C LEU A 51 -13.38 -5.39 5.81
N THR A 52 -13.14 -6.24 6.80
CA THR A 52 -12.28 -5.96 7.94
C THR A 52 -11.14 -6.96 8.04
N GLU A 53 -11.37 -8.20 7.63
CA GLU A 53 -10.44 -9.31 7.83
C GLU A 53 -10.10 -10.06 6.55
N TRP A 54 -8.91 -10.67 6.52
CA TRP A 54 -8.45 -11.42 5.35
C TRP A 54 -9.33 -12.64 5.04
N TYR A 55 -9.83 -13.34 6.06
CA TYR A 55 -10.63 -14.55 5.89
C TYR A 55 -12.04 -14.28 5.34
N GLU A 56 -12.50 -13.02 5.37
CA GLU A 56 -13.80 -12.63 4.80
C GLU A 56 -13.77 -12.61 3.27
N LEU A 57 -12.57 -12.54 2.69
CA LEU A 57 -12.36 -12.63 1.25
C LEU A 57 -12.51 -14.07 0.77
N THR A 58 -13.16 -14.25 -0.39
CA THR A 58 -13.12 -15.52 -1.11
C THR A 58 -11.68 -15.86 -1.53
N GLU A 59 -11.40 -17.15 -1.74
CA GLU A 59 -10.09 -17.61 -2.20
C GLU A 59 -9.64 -16.90 -3.50
N SER A 60 -10.57 -16.67 -4.44
CA SER A 60 -10.27 -15.94 -5.67
C SER A 60 -9.86 -14.49 -5.43
N GLN A 61 -10.50 -13.81 -4.46
CA GLN A 61 -10.13 -12.44 -4.08
C GLN A 61 -8.77 -12.41 -3.38
N GLN A 62 -8.52 -13.34 -2.44
CA GLN A 62 -7.22 -13.48 -1.77
C GLN A 62 -6.10 -13.72 -2.80
N ASN A 63 -6.31 -14.61 -3.77
CA ASN A 63 -5.35 -14.88 -4.84
C ASN A 63 -5.08 -13.66 -5.73
N SER A 64 -6.11 -12.85 -5.99
CA SER A 64 -5.97 -11.61 -6.78
C SER A 64 -5.20 -10.55 -6.01
N LEU A 65 -5.50 -10.37 -4.72
CA LEU A 65 -4.78 -9.46 -3.83
C LEU A 65 -3.33 -9.89 -3.61
N ASN A 66 -3.06 -11.20 -3.52
CA ASN A 66 -1.69 -11.72 -3.43
C ASN A 66 -0.82 -11.31 -4.63
N LYS A 67 -1.38 -11.27 -5.84
CA LYS A 67 -0.65 -10.79 -7.04
C LYS A 67 -0.29 -9.31 -6.92
N GLU A 68 -1.19 -8.50 -6.37
CA GLU A 68 -0.97 -7.06 -6.14
C GLU A 68 0.06 -6.82 -5.02
N ILE A 69 -0.02 -7.59 -3.92
CA ILE A 69 0.96 -7.57 -2.83
C ILE A 69 2.36 -7.94 -3.37
N ASN A 70 2.45 -8.98 -4.20
CA ASN A 70 3.72 -9.39 -4.81
C ASN A 70 4.27 -8.31 -5.76
N CYS A 71 3.40 -7.65 -6.54
CA CYS A 71 3.81 -6.55 -7.41
C CYS A 71 4.45 -5.39 -6.63
N ILE A 72 3.81 -4.92 -5.55
CA ILE A 72 4.39 -3.89 -4.67
C ILE A 72 5.66 -4.40 -4.01
N SER A 73 5.69 -5.65 -3.56
CA SER A 73 6.88 -6.25 -2.93
C SER A 73 8.08 -6.26 -3.86
N HIS A 74 7.90 -6.62 -5.13
CA HIS A 74 8.95 -6.55 -6.15
C HIS A 74 9.37 -5.11 -6.46
N CYS A 75 8.40 -4.19 -6.58
CA CYS A 75 8.70 -2.77 -6.72
C CYS A 75 9.61 -2.28 -5.59
N LEU A 76 9.20 -2.50 -4.34
CA LEU A 76 9.95 -2.06 -3.17
C LEU A 76 11.32 -2.71 -3.08
N LYS A 77 11.44 -4.00 -3.39
CA LYS A 77 12.72 -4.72 -3.34
C LYS A 77 13.70 -4.27 -4.42
N ASN A 78 13.22 -3.96 -5.62
CA ASN A 78 14.07 -3.63 -6.78
C ASN A 78 14.42 -2.14 -6.85
N GLU A 79 13.50 -1.27 -6.46
CA GLU A 79 13.66 0.17 -6.62
C GLU A 79 14.25 0.86 -5.40
N PHE A 80 14.27 0.19 -4.25
CA PHE A 80 14.75 0.73 -2.98
C PHE A 80 15.74 -0.23 -2.33
N SER A 81 16.62 0.29 -1.48
CA SER A 81 17.64 -0.47 -0.73
C SER A 81 17.04 -1.35 0.38
N THR A 82 16.02 -2.13 0.03
CA THR A 82 15.23 -2.95 0.95
C THR A 82 16.05 -4.15 1.40
N ASP A 83 16.44 -4.20 2.68
CA ASP A 83 17.01 -5.39 3.29
C ASP A 83 15.93 -6.43 3.57
N LYS A 84 14.77 -5.99 4.08
CA LYS A 84 13.64 -6.85 4.44
C LYS A 84 12.30 -6.17 4.15
N LEU A 85 11.32 -6.96 3.73
CA LEU A 85 9.92 -6.51 3.70
C LEU A 85 9.20 -6.89 5.00
N ASN A 86 8.39 -5.97 5.52
CA ASN A 86 7.34 -6.27 6.50
C ASN A 86 6.00 -6.18 5.80
N ILE A 87 5.24 -7.27 5.82
CA ILE A 87 3.88 -7.34 5.25
C ILE A 87 2.95 -7.76 6.38
N SER A 88 1.86 -7.03 6.57
CA SER A 88 0.96 -7.27 7.69
C SER A 88 -0.46 -6.75 7.44
N ILE A 89 -1.40 -7.38 8.12
CA ILE A 89 -2.78 -6.94 8.29
C ILE A 89 -2.99 -6.85 9.81
N ILE A 90 -3.37 -5.68 10.33
CA ILE A 90 -3.50 -5.44 11.78
C ILE A 90 -4.88 -4.88 12.13
N GLY A 91 -5.21 -3.68 11.66
CA GLY A 91 -6.60 -3.18 11.71
C GLY A 91 -7.17 -2.75 13.07
N ASN A 92 -6.42 -2.81 14.18
CA ASN A 92 -6.95 -2.49 15.52
C ASN A 92 -7.56 -1.08 15.68
N ILE A 93 -7.11 -0.09 14.90
CA ILE A 93 -7.61 1.30 14.94
C ILE A 93 -8.55 1.57 13.76
N VAL A 94 -8.08 1.25 12.54
CA VAL A 94 -8.87 1.38 11.31
C VAL A 94 -9.35 -0.01 10.92
N SER A 95 -10.65 -0.25 11.07
CA SER A 95 -11.24 -1.58 10.80
C SER A 95 -11.30 -1.94 9.33
N GLN A 96 -11.36 -0.96 8.41
CA GLN A 96 -11.36 -1.23 6.97
C GLN A 96 -10.10 -2.03 6.60
N LEU A 97 -10.28 -3.20 5.97
CA LEU A 97 -9.20 -4.10 5.59
C LEU A 97 -8.15 -3.36 4.78
N HIS A 98 -6.91 -3.41 5.26
CA HIS A 98 -5.76 -2.81 4.59
C HIS A 98 -4.49 -3.62 4.85
N ILE A 99 -3.65 -3.72 3.83
CA ILE A 99 -2.43 -4.53 3.84
C ILE A 99 -1.25 -3.57 3.78
N HIS A 100 -0.43 -3.57 4.84
CA HIS A 100 0.81 -2.81 4.87
C HIS A 100 1.92 -3.59 4.17
N ILE A 101 2.72 -2.92 3.36
CA ILE A 101 3.91 -3.45 2.69
C ILE A 101 5.03 -2.42 2.86
N VAL A 102 5.99 -2.73 3.71
CA VAL A 102 7.02 -1.78 4.17
C VAL A 102 8.40 -2.27 3.77
N SER A 103 9.13 -1.41 3.06
CA SER A 103 10.57 -1.56 2.83
C SER A 103 11.33 -1.22 4.11
N ARG A 104 12.09 -2.17 4.66
CA ARG A 104 12.93 -1.99 5.85
C ARG A 104 14.40 -2.10 5.50
N GLN A 105 15.21 -1.32 6.20
CA GLN A 105 16.67 -1.31 6.05
C GLN A 105 17.29 -1.50 7.42
N LYS A 106 18.43 -2.20 7.51
CA LYS A 106 19.13 -2.43 8.79
C LYS A 106 19.59 -1.14 9.46
N ASN A 107 19.73 -0.06 8.69
CA ASN A 107 20.10 1.27 9.16
C ASN A 107 18.90 2.20 9.42
N ASP A 108 17.65 1.73 9.26
CA ASP A 108 16.49 2.53 9.65
C ASP A 108 16.43 2.66 11.18
N TYR A 109 15.95 3.80 11.67
CA TYR A 109 16.02 4.18 13.09
C TYR A 109 15.15 3.32 14.02
N ILE A 110 14.37 2.38 13.46
CA ILE A 110 13.50 1.46 14.19
C ILE A 110 14.04 0.04 14.19
N TRP A 111 14.92 -0.33 13.25
CA TRP A 111 15.46 -1.67 13.13
C TRP A 111 16.09 -2.17 14.45
N PRO A 112 15.83 -3.42 14.90
CA PRO A 112 15.05 -4.48 14.25
C PRO A 112 13.56 -4.53 14.69
N LYS A 113 13.05 -3.50 15.37
CA LYS A 113 11.67 -3.50 15.90
C LYS A 113 10.63 -3.36 14.77
N PRO A 114 9.37 -3.79 15.01
CA PRO A 114 8.26 -3.43 14.14
C PRO A 114 8.06 -1.92 14.11
N ILE A 115 7.58 -1.37 12.99
CA ILE A 115 7.30 0.07 12.89
C ILE A 115 6.08 0.49 13.72
N TRP A 116 5.10 -0.40 13.88
CA TRP A 116 3.86 -0.09 14.60
C TRP A 116 4.17 0.23 16.06
N GLY A 117 3.77 1.43 16.51
CA GLY A 117 3.97 1.90 17.87
C GLY A 117 5.40 2.30 18.23
N ASN A 118 6.36 2.26 17.30
CA ASN A 118 7.76 2.58 17.57
C ASN A 118 8.26 3.84 16.84
N THR A 119 7.50 4.37 15.89
CA THR A 119 7.89 5.53 15.08
C THR A 119 7.61 6.87 15.77
N LYS A 120 8.13 7.96 15.21
CA LYS A 120 7.99 9.32 15.76
C LYS A 120 6.91 10.16 15.06
N ASN A 121 6.18 9.59 14.09
CA ASN A 121 5.21 10.29 13.26
C ASN A 121 5.78 11.50 12.51
N VAL A 122 7.08 11.48 12.21
CA VAL A 122 7.73 12.50 11.38
C VAL A 122 7.31 12.24 9.95
N GLN A 123 6.71 13.22 9.27
CA GLN A 123 6.27 13.07 7.88
C GLN A 123 7.39 13.46 6.91
N PHE A 124 7.40 12.83 5.72
CA PHE A 124 8.22 13.29 4.61
C PHE A 124 7.78 14.69 4.20
N SER A 125 8.75 15.55 3.85
CA SER A 125 8.43 16.78 3.14
C SER A 125 7.99 16.49 1.70
N THR A 126 7.39 17.48 1.04
CA THR A 126 7.00 17.35 -0.38
C THR A 126 8.18 17.00 -1.28
N SER A 127 9.37 17.58 -1.04
CA SER A 127 10.56 17.30 -1.85
C SER A 127 11.12 15.90 -1.62
N GLU A 128 10.89 15.31 -0.44
CA GLU A 128 11.34 13.96 -0.10
C GLU A 128 10.37 12.88 -0.63
N ILE A 129 9.06 13.12 -0.54
CA ILE A 129 8.05 12.13 -0.93
C ILE A 129 7.88 12.05 -2.46
N MET A 130 8.05 13.15 -3.19
CA MET A 130 7.79 13.19 -4.63
C MET A 130 8.67 12.20 -5.44
N PRO A 131 9.99 12.09 -5.21
CA PRO A 131 10.82 11.09 -5.86
C PRO A 131 10.37 9.65 -5.57
N ILE A 132 9.92 9.37 -4.32
CA ILE A 132 9.42 8.06 -3.91
C ILE A 132 8.13 7.73 -4.68
N LYS A 133 7.17 8.66 -4.72
CA LYS A 133 5.92 8.52 -5.49
C LYS A 133 6.22 8.22 -6.95
N ASN A 134 7.06 9.02 -7.59
CA ASN A 134 7.39 8.88 -9.00
C ASN A 134 8.05 7.54 -9.30
N LYS A 135 8.98 7.08 -8.44
CA LYS A 135 9.66 5.80 -8.60
C LYS A 135 8.68 4.62 -8.54
N ILE A 136 7.77 4.62 -7.57
CA ILE A 136 6.73 3.57 -7.45
C ILE A 136 5.79 3.63 -8.66
N VAL A 137 5.24 4.80 -8.99
CA VAL A 137 4.30 4.96 -10.12
C VAL A 137 4.94 4.54 -11.44
N ASN A 138 6.20 4.92 -11.69
CA ASN A 138 6.94 4.53 -12.89
C ASN A 138 7.15 3.02 -12.97
N TYR A 139 7.52 2.38 -11.87
CA TYR A 139 7.69 0.93 -11.82
C TYR A 139 6.37 0.22 -12.12
N LEU A 140 5.28 0.63 -11.47
CA LEU A 140 3.96 0.01 -11.65
C LEU A 140 3.42 0.21 -13.06
N THR A 141 3.58 1.39 -13.63
CA THR A 141 3.17 1.69 -15.02
C THR A 141 3.88 0.78 -16.03
N LYS A 142 5.15 0.45 -15.79
CA LYS A 142 5.93 -0.42 -16.69
C LYS A 142 5.61 -1.91 -16.50
N ASN A 143 5.37 -2.34 -15.26
CA ASN A 143 5.36 -3.76 -14.90
C ASN A 143 3.98 -4.33 -14.59
N PHE A 144 2.94 -3.48 -14.54
CA PHE A 144 1.58 -3.92 -14.23
C PHE A 144 0.57 -3.23 -15.15
N VAL A 145 0.24 -3.89 -16.27
CA VAL A 145 -0.59 -3.34 -17.37
C VAL A 145 -1.93 -2.77 -16.89
N SER A 146 -2.52 -3.35 -15.84
CA SER A 146 -3.82 -2.91 -15.31
C SER A 146 -3.73 -1.80 -14.25
N PHE A 147 -2.54 -1.27 -13.96
CA PHE A 147 -2.35 -0.16 -13.03
C PHE A 147 -2.90 1.13 -13.64
N LYS A 148 -3.66 1.89 -12.84
CA LYS A 148 -4.19 3.20 -13.21
C LYS A 148 -3.71 4.25 -12.21
N THR A 149 -2.96 5.24 -12.67
CA THR A 149 -2.56 6.39 -11.83
C THR A 149 -3.77 7.27 -11.51
N THR A 150 -3.74 7.93 -10.34
CA THR A 150 -4.54 9.14 -10.16
C THR A 150 -3.95 10.20 -11.08
N LYS A 151 -4.74 10.71 -12.04
CA LYS A 151 -4.32 11.88 -12.83
C LYS A 151 -4.01 13.06 -11.90
#